data_AF-A0A2S0KWR7-F1
#
_entry.id   AF-A0A2S0KWR7-F1
#
_cell.length_a   1.000
_cell.length_b   1.000
_cell.length_c   1.000
_cell.angle_alpha   90.00
_cell.angle_beta   90.00
_cell.angle_gamma   90.00
#
_symmetry.space_group_name_H-M   'P 1'
#
loop_
_entity.id
_entity.type
_entity.pdbx_description
1 polymer ?
#
loop_
_entity_poly.entity_id
_entity_poly.type
_entity_poly.pdbx_seq_one_letter_code
_entity_poly.pdbx_strand_id
1 'polypeptide(L)'
;MKKTGSRILLVILLILAVAGFLYLMNYLFDHTEVVPGIFSGAAREQVFGRVEAGSEATIAAQDRAFARIAMFIFSTIVAMQFVAFAVAVAVVAGIRRSGDAVKLRLKQLENADIFFDVPLYIGLFGTISGFLVMVFSTQSSLVIAYSSTLIGIILSLILRLGLLYPLRRKLLCSGGDEK
;
A
#
# COMPACT_ATOMS: atom_id res chain seq x y z
N MET A 1 -18.41 2.65 -26.29
CA MET A 1 -18.20 1.25 -25.81
C MET A 1 -16.74 0.94 -25.42
N LYS A 2 -15.70 1.50 -26.06
CA LYS A 2 -14.27 1.25 -25.71
C LYS A 2 -13.85 1.65 -24.27
N LYS A 3 -14.48 2.68 -23.68
CA LYS A 3 -14.09 3.26 -22.37
C LYS A 3 -14.45 2.35 -21.18
N THR A 4 -15.51 1.54 -21.28
CA THR A 4 -15.96 0.63 -20.22
C THR A 4 -15.07 -0.60 -20.14
N GLY A 5 -14.71 -1.20 -21.28
CA GLY A 5 -13.81 -2.35 -21.32
C GLY A 5 -12.41 -2.05 -20.76
N SER A 6 -11.86 -0.87 -21.05
CA SER A 6 -10.56 -0.45 -20.51
C SER A 6 -10.55 -0.26 -18.99
N ARG A 7 -11.68 0.16 -18.40
CA ARG A 7 -11.82 0.31 -16.94
C ARG A 7 -11.92 -1.04 -16.24
N ILE A 8 -12.70 -1.96 -16.79
CA ILE A 8 -12.84 -3.32 -16.27
C ILE A 8 -11.49 -4.04 -16.32
N LEU A 9 -10.76 -3.93 -17.43
CA LEU A 9 -9.42 -4.51 -17.57
C LEU A 9 -8.45 -3.98 -16.50
N LEU A 10 -8.47 -2.68 -16.23
CA LEU A 10 -7.59 -2.06 -15.22
C LEU A 10 -7.93 -2.58 -13.82
N VAL A 11 -9.21 -2.73 -13.49
CA VAL A 11 -9.64 -3.33 -12.20
C VAL A 11 -9.18 -4.77 -12.07
N ILE A 12 -9.35 -5.59 -13.13
CA ILE A 12 -8.87 -6.98 -13.15
C ILE A 12 -7.36 -7.04 -12.95
N LEU A 13 -6.60 -6.19 -13.66
CA LEU A 13 -5.14 -6.13 -13.51
C LEU A 13 -4.72 -5.73 -12.09
N LEU A 14 -5.42 -4.78 -11.47
CA LEU A 14 -5.14 -4.42 -10.08
C LEU A 14 -5.43 -5.58 -9.13
N ILE A 15 -6.54 -6.29 -9.30
CA ILE A 15 -6.88 -7.46 -8.47
C ILE A 15 -5.80 -8.54 -8.63
N LEU A 16 -5.38 -8.84 -9.86
CA LEU A 16 -4.32 -9.81 -10.13
C LEU A 16 -2.98 -9.38 -9.55
N ALA A 17 -2.64 -8.09 -9.62
CA ALA A 17 -1.42 -7.55 -9.02
C ALA A 17 -1.44 -7.67 -7.48
N VAL A 18 -2.57 -7.37 -6.84
CA VAL A 18 -2.75 -7.53 -5.40
C VAL A 18 -2.65 -9.01 -5.00
N ALA A 19 -3.38 -9.90 -5.69
CA ALA A 19 -3.34 -11.33 -5.42
C ALA A 19 -1.94 -11.92 -5.64
N GLY A 20 -1.26 -11.52 -6.72
CA GLY A 20 0.11 -11.91 -7.02
C GLY A 20 1.10 -11.41 -5.97
N PHE A 21 0.94 -10.19 -5.47
CA PHE A 21 1.76 -9.65 -4.38
C PHE A 21 1.55 -10.42 -3.08
N LEU A 22 0.30 -10.72 -2.70
CA LEU A 22 0.00 -11.51 -1.51
C LEU A 22 0.53 -12.94 -1.63
N TYR A 23 0.39 -13.57 -2.80
CA TYR A 23 0.97 -14.88 -3.08
C TYR A 23 2.48 -14.85 -2.98
N LEU A 24 3.13 -13.82 -3.56
CA LEU A 24 4.58 -13.62 -3.47
C LEU A 24 5.05 -13.47 -2.02
N MET A 25 4.36 -12.65 -1.22
CA MET A 25 4.69 -12.49 0.20
C MET A 25 4.51 -13.79 0.99
N ASN A 26 3.47 -14.57 0.70
CA ASN A 26 3.31 -15.90 1.30
C ASN A 26 4.42 -16.87 0.86
N TYR A 27 4.77 -16.88 -0.43
CA TYR A 27 5.86 -17.70 -0.96
C TYR A 27 7.19 -17.35 -0.30
N LEU A 28 7.51 -16.05 -0.18
CA LEU A 28 8.71 -15.59 0.51
C LEU A 28 8.71 -15.95 2.00
N PHE A 29 7.54 -15.97 2.65
CA PHE A 29 7.43 -16.39 4.05
C PHE A 29 7.76 -17.88 4.24
N ASP A 30 7.42 -18.70 3.26
CA ASP A 30 7.64 -20.16 3.33
C ASP A 30 9.04 -20.56 2.85
N HIS A 31 9.64 -19.81 1.92
CA HIS A 31 10.91 -20.16 1.27
C HIS A 31 12.13 -19.33 1.70
N THR A 32 11.93 -18.21 2.40
CA THR A 32 13.01 -17.30 2.81
C THR A 32 12.91 -16.99 4.30
N GLU A 33 13.99 -17.11 5.05
CA GLU A 33 13.99 -16.80 6.50
C GLU A 33 13.91 -15.30 6.81
N VAL A 34 14.25 -14.46 5.84
CA VAL A 34 14.25 -12.99 5.97
C VAL A 34 12.85 -12.44 6.27
N VAL A 35 11.82 -12.90 5.54
CA VAL A 35 10.48 -12.35 5.69
C VAL A 35 9.88 -12.72 7.05
N PRO A 36 9.86 -13.99 7.48
CA PRO A 36 9.48 -14.35 8.84
C PRO A 36 10.30 -13.59 9.87
N GLY A 37 11.64 -13.52 9.72
CA GLY A 37 12.53 -12.86 10.68
C GLY A 37 12.29 -11.36 10.89
N ILE A 38 11.70 -10.66 9.91
CA ILE A 38 11.28 -9.25 10.08
C ILE A 38 10.11 -9.14 11.06
N PHE A 39 9.18 -10.10 11.03
CA PHE A 39 7.94 -10.07 11.82
C PHE A 39 8.05 -10.88 13.13
N SER A 40 8.60 -12.09 13.10
CA SER A 40 9.01 -12.85 14.27
C SER A 40 10.39 -12.35 14.69
N GLY A 41 10.46 -11.53 15.74
CA GLY A 41 11.73 -11.07 16.28
C GLY A 41 12.72 -12.21 16.48
N ALA A 42 13.77 -12.25 15.66
CA ALA A 42 14.89 -13.21 15.70
C ALA A 42 14.55 -14.56 16.36
N ALA A 43 13.67 -15.35 15.75
CA ALA A 43 13.27 -16.64 16.30
C ALA A 43 14.38 -17.68 16.12
N ARG A 44 14.86 -18.23 17.25
CA ARG A 44 15.75 -19.38 17.38
C ARG A 44 15.13 -20.65 16.78
N GLU A 45 16.02 -21.51 16.28
CA GLU A 45 15.87 -22.86 15.70
C GLU A 45 14.49 -23.57 15.76
N GLN A 46 14.09 -24.12 14.60
CA GLN A 46 12.91 -24.97 14.46
C GLN A 46 13.16 -26.37 15.06
N VAL A 47 12.31 -26.81 15.99
CA VAL A 47 12.33 -28.17 16.55
C VAL A 47 11.30 -29.04 15.82
N PHE A 48 11.72 -30.21 15.31
CA PHE A 48 10.83 -31.21 14.69
C PHE A 48 10.33 -32.22 15.75
N GLY A 49 9.00 -32.32 15.96
CA GLY A 49 8.38 -33.33 16.85
C GLY A 49 7.01 -32.93 17.40
N ARG A 50 6.32 -33.85 18.10
CA ARG A 50 5.07 -33.53 18.84
C ARG A 50 5.45 -32.71 20.07
N VAL A 51 4.97 -31.47 20.13
CA VAL A 51 5.41 -30.53 21.13
C VAL A 51 4.47 -30.50 22.32
N GLU A 52 4.99 -30.70 23.53
CA GLU A 52 4.21 -30.57 24.77
C GLU A 52 3.82 -29.10 25.02
N ALA A 53 2.64 -28.89 25.60
CA ALA A 53 2.16 -27.57 25.96
C ALA A 53 3.11 -26.94 27.00
N GLY A 54 3.70 -25.79 26.66
CA GLY A 54 4.68 -25.08 27.51
C GLY A 54 6.15 -25.28 27.15
N SER A 55 6.50 -26.11 26.16
CA SER A 55 7.88 -26.19 25.68
C SER A 55 8.24 -25.05 24.71
N GLU A 56 9.53 -24.73 24.60
CA GLU A 56 10.06 -23.66 23.72
C GLU A 56 9.61 -23.81 22.26
N ALA A 57 9.42 -25.04 21.78
CA ALA A 57 8.98 -25.31 20.42
C ALA A 57 7.50 -24.95 20.16
N THR A 58 6.63 -24.96 21.18
CA THR A 58 5.23 -24.55 21.06
C THR A 58 5.14 -23.03 20.95
N ILE A 59 6.00 -22.34 21.70
CA ILE A 59 6.13 -20.89 21.67
C ILE A 59 6.66 -20.45 20.29
N ALA A 60 7.69 -21.10 19.76
CA ALA A 60 8.22 -20.82 18.42
C ALA A 60 7.19 -21.05 17.30
N ALA A 61 6.37 -22.10 17.40
CA ALA A 61 5.28 -22.35 16.44
C ALA A 61 4.20 -21.27 16.51
N GLN A 62 3.85 -20.80 17.71
CA GLN A 62 2.89 -19.73 17.93
C GLN A 62 3.40 -18.38 17.40
N ASP A 63 4.67 -18.04 17.63
CA ASP A 63 5.30 -16.83 17.12
C ASP A 63 5.34 -16.80 15.59
N ARG A 64 5.61 -17.94 14.95
CA ARG A 64 5.57 -18.05 13.48
C ARG A 64 4.16 -17.83 12.93
N ALA A 65 3.13 -18.30 13.63
CA ALA A 65 1.74 -18.05 13.25
C ALA A 65 1.38 -16.57 13.37
N PHE A 66 1.78 -15.90 14.45
CA PHE A 66 1.57 -14.45 14.62
C PHE A 66 2.33 -13.63 13.59
N ALA A 67 3.58 -13.99 13.29
CA ALA A 67 4.37 -13.35 12.25
C ALA A 67 3.72 -13.46 10.86
N ARG A 68 3.10 -14.62 10.56
CA ARG A 68 2.34 -14.80 9.31
C ARG A 68 1.12 -13.89 9.25
N ILE A 69 0.36 -13.78 10.33
CA ILE A 69 -0.80 -12.87 10.41
C ILE A 69 -0.35 -11.41 10.25
N ALA A 70 0.71 -11.00 10.96
CA ALA A 70 1.30 -9.67 10.87
C ALA A 70 1.76 -9.33 9.44
N MET A 71 2.44 -10.27 8.78
CA MET A 71 2.85 -10.15 7.38
C MET A 71 1.65 -9.96 6.45
N PHE A 72 0.56 -10.71 6.63
CA PHE A 72 -0.64 -10.55 5.80
C PHE A 72 -1.31 -9.18 5.99
N ILE A 73 -1.41 -8.71 7.24
CA ILE A 73 -1.93 -7.37 7.56
C ILE A 73 -1.07 -6.31 6.87
N PHE A 74 0.26 -6.36 7.08
CA PHE A 74 1.21 -5.46 6.45
C PHE A 74 1.07 -5.44 4.91
N SER A 75 1.10 -6.63 4.31
CA SER A 75 1.07 -6.79 2.85
C SER A 75 -0.24 -6.27 2.26
N THR A 76 -1.36 -6.49 2.95
CA THR A 76 -2.67 -5.97 2.52
C THR A 76 -2.71 -4.45 2.58
N ILE A 77 -2.20 -3.84 3.66
CA ILE A 77 -2.12 -2.39 3.78
C ILE A 77 -1.26 -1.79 2.65
N VAL A 78 -0.06 -2.35 2.43
CA VAL A 78 0.85 -1.89 1.37
C VAL A 78 0.19 -2.03 0.00
N ALA A 79 -0.46 -3.16 -0.28
CA ALA A 79 -1.17 -3.38 -1.54
C ALA A 79 -2.28 -2.33 -1.75
N MET A 80 -3.07 -2.02 -0.71
CA MET A 80 -4.08 -0.96 -0.79
C MET A 80 -3.48 0.42 -1.07
N GLN A 81 -2.31 0.74 -0.52
CA GLN A 81 -1.62 2.00 -0.82
C GLN A 81 -1.18 2.08 -2.28
N PHE A 82 -0.66 0.98 -2.86
CA PHE A 82 -0.33 0.93 -4.28
C PHE A 82 -1.56 1.05 -5.18
N VAL A 83 -2.69 0.45 -4.79
CA VAL A 83 -3.97 0.62 -5.50
C VAL A 83 -4.41 2.09 -5.44
N ALA A 84 -4.36 2.73 -4.28
CA ALA A 84 -4.69 4.15 -4.14
C ALA A 84 -3.78 5.04 -5.01
N PHE A 85 -2.48 4.75 -5.03
CA PHE A 85 -1.52 5.43 -5.91
C PHE A 85 -1.90 5.27 -7.39
N ALA A 86 -2.20 4.05 -7.84
CA ALA A 86 -2.61 3.78 -9.22
C ALA A 86 -3.91 4.52 -9.59
N VAL A 87 -4.88 4.58 -8.68
CA VAL A 87 -6.12 5.33 -8.86
C VAL A 87 -5.83 6.84 -9.01
N ALA A 88 -5.00 7.41 -8.15
CA ALA A 88 -4.63 8.83 -8.24
C ALA A 88 -3.96 9.16 -9.58
N VAL A 89 -3.03 8.31 -10.05
CA VAL A 89 -2.41 8.43 -11.38
C VAL A 89 -3.46 8.34 -12.50
N ALA A 90 -4.40 7.40 -12.41
CA ALA A 90 -5.46 7.23 -13.40
C ALA A 90 -6.40 8.44 -13.46
N VAL A 91 -6.75 9.03 -12.31
CA VAL A 91 -7.54 10.27 -12.21
C VAL A 91 -6.81 11.41 -12.92
N VAL A 92 -5.52 11.62 -12.62
CA VAL A 92 -4.70 12.65 -13.27
C VAL A 92 -4.58 12.42 -14.77
N ALA A 93 -4.36 11.19 -15.21
CA ALA A 93 -4.31 10.85 -16.63
C ALA A 93 -5.65 11.11 -17.33
N GLY A 94 -6.77 10.90 -16.63
CA GLY A 94 -8.11 11.24 -17.09
C GLY A 94 -8.29 12.74 -17.33
N ILE A 95 -7.92 13.56 -16.35
CA ILE A 95 -7.98 15.04 -16.44
C ILE A 95 -7.07 15.54 -17.57
N ARG A 96 -5.87 14.99 -17.70
CA ARG A 96 -4.92 15.40 -18.75
C ARG A 96 -5.41 15.10 -20.17
N ARG A 97 -6.17 14.02 -20.34
CA ARG A 97 -6.78 13.65 -21.63
C ARG A 97 -8.09 14.38 -21.90
N SER A 98 -8.60 15.19 -20.97
CA SER A 98 -10.02 15.51 -20.93
C SER A 98 -10.57 16.51 -21.94
N GLY A 99 -9.90 17.02 -22.97
CA GLY A 99 -10.47 18.05 -23.88
C GLY A 99 -11.04 19.37 -23.28
N ASP A 100 -11.30 19.45 -21.98
CA ASP A 100 -11.99 20.56 -21.32
C ASP A 100 -11.11 21.83 -21.30
N ALA A 101 -11.78 22.99 -21.21
CA ALA A 101 -11.13 24.28 -21.04
C ALA A 101 -10.16 24.26 -19.84
N VAL A 102 -9.05 25.01 -19.96
CA VAL A 102 -7.95 25.00 -18.98
C VAL A 102 -8.46 25.28 -17.55
N LYS A 103 -9.38 26.24 -17.43
CA LYS A 103 -10.03 26.62 -16.16
C LYS A 103 -10.83 25.48 -15.53
N LEU A 104 -11.49 24.64 -16.33
CA LEU A 104 -12.28 23.51 -15.87
C LEU A 104 -11.36 22.35 -15.42
N ARG A 105 -10.25 22.13 -16.11
CA ARG A 105 -9.19 21.17 -15.71
C ARG A 105 -8.51 21.54 -14.40
N LEU A 106 -8.23 22.83 -14.19
CA LEU A 106 -7.71 23.34 -12.92
C LEU A 106 -8.66 23.00 -11.77
N LYS A 107 -9.96 23.27 -11.93
CA LYS A 107 -10.98 22.96 -10.92
C LYS A 107 -11.13 21.45 -10.66
N GLN A 108 -11.05 20.62 -11.71
CA GLN A 108 -11.04 19.16 -11.57
C GLN A 108 -9.80 18.67 -10.81
N LEU A 109 -8.63 19.27 -11.07
CA LEU A 109 -7.39 18.93 -10.40
C LEU A 109 -7.37 19.35 -8.92
N GLU A 110 -7.98 20.48 -8.58
CA GLU A 110 -8.21 20.89 -7.19
C GLU A 110 -9.13 19.91 -6.47
N ASN A 111 -10.23 19.50 -7.10
CA ASN A 111 -11.13 18.49 -6.52
C ASN A 111 -10.45 17.11 -6.40
N ALA A 112 -9.51 16.81 -7.28
CA ALA A 112 -8.76 15.57 -7.24
C ALA A 112 -7.63 15.56 -6.19
N ASP A 113 -7.35 16.70 -5.53
CA ASP A 113 -6.22 16.82 -4.60
C ASP A 113 -6.30 15.81 -3.44
N ILE A 114 -7.53 15.52 -2.99
CA ILE A 114 -7.82 14.55 -1.94
C ILE A 114 -7.32 13.14 -2.28
N PHE A 115 -7.31 12.75 -3.56
CA PHE A 115 -6.85 11.42 -3.98
C PHE A 115 -5.34 11.25 -3.79
N PHE A 116 -4.56 12.34 -3.72
CA PHE A 116 -3.12 12.28 -3.47
C PHE A 116 -2.78 11.99 -2.00
N ASP A 117 -3.74 12.17 -1.08
CA ASP A 117 -3.57 11.85 0.34
C ASP A 117 -4.12 10.48 0.72
N VAL A 118 -4.87 9.82 -0.18
CA VAL A 118 -5.44 8.49 0.10
C VAL A 118 -4.37 7.47 0.52
N PRO A 119 -3.18 7.37 -0.12
CA PRO A 119 -2.13 6.48 0.35
C PRO A 119 -1.67 6.78 1.79
N LEU A 120 -1.63 8.07 2.17
CA LEU A 120 -1.28 8.51 3.52
C LEU A 120 -2.33 8.09 4.54
N TYR A 121 -3.62 8.27 4.23
CA TYR A 121 -4.71 7.84 5.11
C TYR A 121 -4.77 6.32 5.28
N ILE A 122 -4.50 5.55 4.22
CA ILE A 122 -4.35 4.10 4.31
C ILE A 122 -3.13 3.72 5.16
N GLY A 123 -2.03 4.46 5.04
CA GLY A 123 -0.84 4.29 5.88
C GLY A 123 -1.12 4.50 7.37
N LEU A 124 -1.88 5.55 7.72
CA LEU A 124 -2.34 5.84 9.08
C LEU A 124 -3.29 4.75 9.60
N PHE A 125 -4.23 4.29 8.77
CA PHE A 125 -5.07 3.13 9.10
C PHE A 125 -4.21 1.88 9.39
N GLY A 126 -3.14 1.69 8.64
CA GLY A 126 -2.17 0.63 8.87
C GLY A 126 -1.46 0.74 10.21
N THR A 127 -1.15 1.95 10.66
CA THR A 127 -0.57 2.21 11.98
C THR A 127 -1.50 1.81 13.11
N ILE A 128 -2.76 2.23 13.02
CA ILE A 128 -3.79 1.84 13.99
C ILE A 128 -3.94 0.31 14.00
N SER A 129 -3.98 -0.31 12.81
CA SER A 129 -4.04 -1.77 12.69
C SER A 129 -2.81 -2.46 13.30
N GLY A 130 -1.61 -1.92 13.10
CA GLY A 130 -0.38 -2.41 13.73
C GLY A 130 -0.46 -2.34 15.24
N PHE A 131 -0.92 -1.23 15.81
CA PHE A 131 -1.11 -1.09 17.26
C PHE A 131 -2.15 -2.05 17.84
N LEU A 132 -3.22 -2.37 17.11
CA LEU A 132 -4.18 -3.40 17.53
C LEU A 132 -3.55 -4.80 17.65
N VAL A 133 -2.55 -5.10 16.81
CA VAL A 133 -1.83 -6.38 16.80
C VAL A 133 -0.69 -6.42 17.83
N MET A 134 -0.41 -5.30 18.51
CA MET A 134 0.65 -5.20 19.53
C MET A 134 0.48 -6.20 20.68
N VAL A 135 -0.77 -6.56 20.99
CA VAL A 135 -1.10 -7.57 22.00
C VAL A 135 -0.48 -8.94 21.70
N PHE A 136 -0.26 -9.26 20.42
CA PHE A 136 0.34 -10.53 20.00
C PHE A 136 1.86 -10.45 19.91
N SER A 137 2.39 -9.37 19.33
CA SER A 137 3.83 -9.14 19.25
C SER A 137 4.12 -7.65 19.07
N THR A 138 4.86 -7.09 20.02
CA THR A 138 5.32 -5.71 19.98
C THR A 138 6.16 -5.42 18.74
N GLN A 139 7.08 -6.32 18.37
CA GLN A 139 7.97 -6.10 17.24
C GLN A 139 7.21 -6.10 15.90
N SER A 140 6.36 -7.11 15.68
CA SER A 140 5.50 -7.17 14.47
C SER A 140 4.63 -5.92 14.33
N SER A 141 4.04 -5.47 15.44
CA SER A 141 3.22 -4.27 15.50
C SER A 141 3.98 -3.01 15.07
N LEU A 142 5.19 -2.80 15.61
CA LEU A 142 6.02 -1.65 15.28
C LEU A 142 6.47 -1.65 13.82
N VAL A 143 6.84 -2.82 13.28
CA VAL A 143 7.21 -2.97 11.87
C VAL A 143 6.05 -2.58 10.97
N ILE A 144 4.84 -3.09 11.25
CA ILE A 144 3.63 -2.72 10.50
C ILE A 144 3.41 -1.20 10.59
N ALA A 145 3.42 -0.68 11.82
CA ALA A 145 3.01 0.68 12.11
C ALA A 145 3.94 1.73 11.50
N TYR A 146 5.26 1.58 11.68
CA TYR A 146 6.22 2.53 11.15
C TYR A 146 6.36 2.41 9.63
N SER A 147 6.35 1.19 9.10
CA SER A 147 6.51 0.98 7.67
C SER A 147 5.27 1.43 6.88
N SER A 148 4.06 1.19 7.38
CA SER A 148 2.83 1.57 6.67
C SER A 148 2.70 3.08 6.52
N THR A 149 3.03 3.86 7.54
CA THR A 149 3.00 5.33 7.46
C THR A 149 4.10 5.85 6.54
N LEU A 150 5.31 5.31 6.67
CA LEU A 150 6.44 5.75 5.87
C LEU A 150 6.17 5.57 4.37
N ILE A 151 5.68 4.40 3.98
CA ILE A 151 5.31 4.12 2.58
C ILE A 151 4.18 5.06 2.13
N GLY A 152 3.17 5.29 2.97
CA GLY A 152 2.05 6.18 2.65
C GLY A 152 2.49 7.63 2.40
N ILE A 153 3.39 8.13 3.25
CA ILE A 153 4.01 9.46 3.10
C ILE A 153 4.80 9.53 1.79
N ILE A 154 5.67 8.55 1.51
CA ILE A 154 6.50 8.54 0.31
C ILE A 154 5.62 8.52 -0.94
N LEU A 155 4.60 7.65 -1.00
CA LEU A 155 3.69 7.56 -2.14
C LEU A 155 2.91 8.86 -2.34
N SER A 156 2.40 9.47 -1.27
CA SER A 156 1.69 10.76 -1.34
C SER A 156 2.62 11.90 -1.82
N LEU A 157 3.87 11.93 -1.33
CA LEU A 157 4.87 12.90 -1.78
C LEU A 157 5.22 12.73 -3.26
N ILE A 158 5.39 11.50 -3.73
CA ILE A 158 5.62 11.22 -5.16
C ILE A 158 4.45 11.74 -6.01
N LEU A 159 3.21 11.54 -5.57
CA LEU A 159 2.03 12.07 -6.27
C LEU A 159 2.01 13.60 -6.30
N ARG A 160 2.24 14.25 -5.15
CA ARG A 160 2.18 15.72 -5.04
C ARG A 160 3.34 16.40 -5.78
N LEU A 161 4.57 15.96 -5.59
CA LEU A 161 5.75 16.58 -6.20
C LEU A 161 5.95 16.14 -7.66
N GLY A 162 5.72 14.86 -7.94
CA GLY A 162 5.98 14.29 -9.27
C GLY A 162 4.87 14.50 -10.28
N LEU A 163 3.59 14.50 -9.86
CA LEU A 163 2.45 14.59 -10.78
C LEU A 163 1.70 15.91 -10.66
N LEU A 164 1.32 16.31 -9.45
CA LEU A 164 0.48 17.49 -9.23
C LEU A 164 1.22 18.80 -9.55
N TYR A 165 2.42 18.99 -8.98
CA TYR A 165 3.21 20.22 -9.16
C TYR A 165 3.50 20.55 -10.63
N PRO A 166 4.08 19.65 -11.46
CA PRO A 166 4.34 19.97 -12.86
C PRO A 166 3.06 20.17 -13.68
N LEU A 167 1.97 19.48 -13.34
CA LEU A 167 0.71 19.62 -14.05
C LEU A 167 0.03 20.96 -13.77
N ARG A 168 -0.03 21.39 -12.50
CA ARG A 168 -0.54 22.72 -12.13
C ARG A 168 0.26 23.82 -12.82
N ARG A 169 1.60 23.71 -12.81
CA ARG A 169 2.47 24.69 -13.49
C ARG A 169 2.17 24.79 -14.99
N LYS A 170 2.02 23.65 -15.69
CA LYS A 170 1.68 23.63 -17.12
C LYS A 170 0.32 24.24 -17.42
N LEU A 171 -0.70 23.92 -16.63
CA LEU A 171 -2.05 24.45 -16.81
C LEU A 171 -2.12 25.96 -16.55
N LEU A 172 -1.41 26.45 -15.52
CA LEU A 172 -1.35 27.89 -15.22
C LEU A 172 -0.63 28.68 -16.33
N CYS A 173 0.47 28.15 -16.89
CA CYS A 173 1.12 28.78 -18.04
C CYS A 173 0.22 28.80 -19.29
N SER A 174 -0.51 27.70 -19.56
CA SER A 174 -1.37 27.62 -20.75
C SER A 174 -2.64 28.48 -20.64
N GLY A 175 -3.17 28.66 -19.43
CA GLY A 175 -4.34 29.52 -19.19
C GLY A 175 -4.03 31.02 -19.17
N GLY A 176 -2.75 31.41 -19.19
CA GLY A 176 -2.33 32.80 -19.35
C GLY A 176 -2.42 33.32 -20.79
N ASP A 177 -2.48 32.41 -21.76
CA ASP A 177 -2.52 32.72 -23.20
C ASP A 177 -3.97 32.78 -23.75
N GLU A 178 -4.98 32.37 -22.97
CA GLU A 178 -6.41 32.53 -23.31
C GLU A 178 -6.95 33.91 -22.86
N LYS A 179 -6.34 35.00 -23.36
CA LYS A 179 -6.90 36.36 -23.24
C LYS A 179 -7.83 36.71 -24.40
#